data_AF-A0A397VKW7-F1
#
_entry.id   AF-A0A397VKW7-F1
#
_cell.length_a   1.000
_cell.length_b   1.000
_cell.length_c   1.000
_cell.angle_alpha   90.00
_cell.angle_beta   90.00
_cell.angle_gamma   90.00
#
_symmetry.space_group_name_H-M   'P 1'
#
loop_
_entity.id
_entity.type
_entity.pdbx_description
1 polymer ?
#
loop_
_entity_poly.entity_id
_entity_poly.type
_entity_poly.pdbx_seq_one_letter_code
_entity_poly.pdbx_strand_id
1 'polypeptide(L)'
;MTHHLFSKKHLWKDIMKRIADPNRPISSIILPPRIILTPTLPIRLTEPFSTIINEEHAAEIASWVDEKTTTYSTRNNPYEFRLLLRGSRDGFTRDRFWNLCDMKKNVVLIIKVKDTDEILGGYNPIGWEKPKSKPFKHIICDKKFIIKNFLDLLG
;
A
#
# COMPACT_ATOMS: atom_id res chain seq x y z
N MET A 1 10.85 -29.14 -2.78
CA MET A 1 10.01 -29.35 -1.58
C MET A 1 8.57 -29.47 -2.06
N THR A 2 7.97 -30.66 -1.99
CA THR A 2 6.65 -30.98 -2.54
C THR A 2 5.56 -30.57 -1.55
N HIS A 3 4.64 -29.70 -1.98
CA HIS A 3 3.46 -29.34 -1.17
C HIS A 3 2.21 -29.97 -1.80
N HIS A 4 1.51 -30.78 -1.02
CA HIS A 4 0.22 -31.38 -1.39
C HIS A 4 -0.91 -30.54 -0.78
N LEU A 5 -1.81 -29.98 -1.60
CA LEU A 5 -3.03 -29.33 -1.12
C LEU A 5 -4.15 -30.38 -1.00
N PHE A 6 -4.80 -30.39 0.16
CA PHE A 6 -5.88 -31.31 0.49
C PHE A 6 -7.20 -30.56 0.74
N SER A 7 -8.34 -31.18 0.38
CA SER A 7 -9.66 -30.68 0.75
C SER A 7 -9.85 -30.80 2.27
N LYS A 8 -9.82 -29.64 2.96
CA LYS A 8 -9.53 -29.52 4.41
C LYS A 8 -10.41 -30.36 5.35
N LYS A 9 -11.65 -30.69 5.00
CA LYS A 9 -12.60 -31.28 5.97
C LYS A 9 -12.43 -32.78 6.18
N HIS A 10 -12.14 -33.57 5.14
CA HIS A 10 -11.99 -35.03 5.28
C HIS A 10 -10.57 -35.44 5.63
N LEU A 11 -9.58 -34.63 5.24
CA LEU A 11 -8.17 -34.91 5.49
C LEU A 11 -7.82 -34.99 6.97
N TRP A 12 -8.24 -34.01 7.77
CA TRP A 12 -7.88 -33.96 9.18
C TRP A 12 -8.40 -35.19 9.94
N LYS A 13 -9.60 -35.65 9.60
CA LYS A 13 -10.19 -36.85 10.17
C LYS A 13 -9.37 -38.10 9.80
N ASP A 14 -8.89 -38.17 8.57
CA ASP A 14 -8.09 -39.31 8.09
C ASP A 14 -6.67 -39.30 8.67
N ILE A 15 -6.07 -38.12 8.85
CA ILE A 15 -4.77 -37.96 9.56
C ILE A 15 -4.89 -38.45 11.00
N MET A 16 -5.89 -37.99 11.75
CA MET A 16 -6.08 -38.39 13.15
C MET A 16 -6.32 -39.89 13.30
N LYS A 17 -7.05 -40.49 12.36
CA LYS A 17 -7.26 -41.95 12.34
C LYS A 17 -5.98 -42.73 12.07
N ARG A 18 -5.11 -42.25 11.19
CA ARG A 18 -3.84 -42.92 10.85
C ARG A 18 -2.79 -42.80 11.97
N ILE A 19 -2.83 -41.70 12.72
CA ILE A 19 -2.01 -41.54 13.92
C ILE A 19 -2.41 -42.57 14.99
N ALA A 20 -3.72 -42.82 15.12
CA ALA A 20 -4.23 -43.81 16.08
C ALA A 20 -3.99 -45.27 15.64
N ASP A 21 -4.03 -45.55 14.33
CA ASP A 21 -3.74 -46.86 13.76
C ASP A 21 -3.08 -46.70 12.37
N PRO A 22 -1.78 -46.99 12.24
CA PRO A 22 -1.02 -46.76 11.00
C PRO A 22 -1.54 -47.57 9.80
N ASN A 23 -2.18 -48.71 10.05
CA ASN A 23 -2.60 -49.64 9.00
C ASN A 23 -4.03 -49.38 8.48
N ARG A 24 -4.68 -48.33 9.00
CA ARG A 24 -6.08 -48.06 8.68
C ARG A 24 -6.21 -47.40 7.28
N PRO A 25 -7.10 -47.91 6.41
CA PRO A 25 -7.28 -47.37 5.07
C PRO A 25 -7.91 -45.96 5.11
N ILE A 26 -7.42 -45.08 4.25
CA ILE A 26 -7.87 -43.69 4.11
C ILE A 26 -8.83 -43.59 2.92
N SER A 27 -9.93 -42.85 3.05
CA SER A 27 -10.90 -42.65 1.96
C SER A 27 -10.62 -41.43 1.08
N SER A 28 -9.66 -40.58 1.46
CA SER A 28 -9.32 -39.37 0.73
C SER A 28 -8.61 -39.67 -0.60
N ILE A 29 -9.12 -39.11 -1.70
CA ILE A 29 -8.51 -39.19 -3.04
C ILE A 29 -7.27 -38.30 -3.06
N ILE A 30 -6.10 -38.91 -3.25
CA ILE A 30 -4.83 -38.18 -3.44
C ILE A 30 -4.77 -37.74 -4.90
N LEU A 31 -4.83 -36.43 -5.14
CA LEU A 31 -4.65 -35.89 -6.49
C LEU A 31 -3.17 -35.96 -6.90
N PRO A 32 -2.87 -36.18 -8.19
CA PRO A 32 -1.51 -36.21 -8.68
C PRO A 32 -0.81 -34.85 -8.51
N PRO A 33 0.53 -34.84 -8.42
CA PRO A 33 1.30 -33.61 -8.33
C PRO A 33 1.04 -32.70 -9.54
N ARG A 34 0.68 -31.44 -9.30
CA ARG A 34 0.65 -30.41 -10.37
C ARG A 34 2.00 -29.72 -10.41
N ILE A 35 2.64 -29.71 -11.58
CA ILE A 35 3.86 -28.93 -11.83
C ILE A 35 3.46 -27.46 -11.88
N ILE A 36 3.99 -26.64 -10.97
CA ILE A 36 3.82 -25.18 -11.04
C ILE A 36 4.86 -24.67 -12.03
N LEU A 37 4.44 -24.39 -13.26
CA LEU A 37 5.21 -23.53 -14.14
C LEU A 37 5.17 -22.14 -13.51
N THR A 38 6.30 -21.61 -13.05
CA THR A 38 6.40 -20.19 -12.67
C THR A 38 6.18 -19.37 -13.93
N PRO A 39 5.02 -18.70 -14.11
CA PRO A 39 4.86 -17.82 -15.24
C PRO A 39 5.81 -16.65 -14.98
N THR A 40 6.77 -16.41 -15.86
CA THR A 40 7.41 -15.11 -15.94
C THR A 40 6.31 -14.12 -16.29
N LEU A 41 5.82 -13.41 -15.27
CA LEU A 41 4.84 -12.35 -15.46
C LEU A 41 5.42 -11.32 -16.43
N PRO A 42 4.64 -10.83 -17.41
CA PRO A 42 5.12 -9.78 -18.31
C PRO A 42 5.59 -8.60 -17.46
N ILE A 43 6.73 -8.01 -17.84
CA ILE A 43 7.21 -6.75 -17.27
C ILE A 43 6.07 -5.76 -17.40
N ARG A 44 5.36 -5.51 -16.30
CA ARG A 44 4.38 -4.43 -16.25
C ARG A 44 5.21 -3.16 -16.31
N LEU A 45 5.20 -2.48 -17.45
CA LEU A 45 5.55 -1.06 -17.50
C LEU A 45 4.49 -0.34 -16.67
N THR A 46 4.66 -0.34 -15.35
CA THR A 46 3.82 0.41 -14.42
C THR A 46 4.14 1.87 -14.63
N GLU A 47 3.18 2.64 -15.15
CA GLU A 47 3.31 4.09 -15.18
C GLU A 47 3.64 4.59 -13.76
N PRO A 48 4.61 5.51 -13.61
CA PRO A 48 4.97 6.02 -12.31
C PRO A 48 3.78 6.76 -11.69
N PHE A 49 3.51 6.50 -10.41
CA PHE A 49 2.41 7.15 -9.69
C PHE A 49 2.64 8.66 -9.49
N SER A 50 3.88 9.13 -9.61
CA SER A 50 4.27 10.53 -9.42
C SER A 50 5.35 10.95 -10.41
N THR A 51 5.37 12.24 -10.73
CA THR A 51 6.45 12.90 -11.48
C THR A 51 7.34 13.77 -10.59
N ILE A 52 7.01 13.88 -9.29
CA ILE A 52 7.71 14.74 -8.32
C ILE A 52 8.54 13.91 -7.34
N ILE A 53 8.04 12.72 -6.98
CA ILE A 53 8.72 11.81 -6.04
C ILE A 53 8.91 10.44 -6.67
N ASN A 54 9.97 9.74 -6.27
CA ASN A 54 10.28 8.38 -6.68
C ASN A 54 9.85 7.37 -5.58
N GLU A 55 10.20 6.10 -5.77
CA GLU A 55 9.87 5.04 -4.81
C GLU A 55 10.64 5.17 -3.48
N GLU A 56 11.84 5.75 -3.49
CA GLU A 56 12.65 5.96 -2.28
C GLU A 56 12.01 7.01 -1.37
N HIS A 57 11.63 8.16 -1.93
CA HIS A 57 10.85 9.18 -1.22
C HIS A 57 9.53 8.60 -0.69
N ALA A 58 8.85 7.75 -1.46
CA ALA A 58 7.62 7.10 -1.01
C ALA A 58 7.87 6.13 0.16
N ALA A 59 8.98 5.41 0.16
CA ALA A 59 9.37 4.55 1.28
C ALA A 59 9.73 5.38 2.53
N GLU A 60 10.34 6.55 2.35
CA GLU A 60 10.61 7.49 3.44
C GLU A 60 9.32 8.03 4.06
N ILE A 61 8.39 8.51 3.22
CA ILE A 61 7.06 8.96 3.69
C ILE A 61 6.33 7.84 4.44
N ALA A 62 6.33 6.62 3.89
CA ALA A 62 5.73 5.46 4.56
C ALA A 62 6.34 5.19 5.93
N SER A 63 7.64 5.44 6.08
CA SER A 63 8.34 5.27 7.36
C SER A 63 7.92 6.32 8.37
N TRP A 64 7.75 7.58 7.93
CA TRP A 64 7.22 8.65 8.77
C TRP A 64 5.77 8.39 9.21
N VAL A 65 4.92 7.84 8.32
CA VAL A 65 3.54 7.45 8.66
C VAL A 65 3.48 6.40 9.77
N ASP A 66 4.41 5.44 9.76
CA ASP A 66 4.53 4.39 10.78
C ASP A 66 5.38 4.82 12.00
N GLU A 67 5.87 6.06 12.03
CA GLU A 67 6.76 6.58 13.09
C GLU A 67 8.02 5.69 13.28
N LYS A 68 8.55 5.13 12.19
CA LYS A 68 9.72 4.24 12.25
C LYS A 68 11.00 5.03 12.42
N THR A 69 11.90 4.46 13.22
CA THR A 69 13.29 4.92 13.35
C THR A 69 14.16 4.51 12.16
N THR A 70 13.83 3.40 11.50
CA THR A 70 14.55 2.89 10.31
C THR A 70 13.63 2.91 9.11
N THR A 71 14.09 3.59 8.05
CA THR A 71 13.35 3.76 6.81
C THR A 71 13.09 2.42 6.13
N TYR A 72 11.89 2.25 5.58
CA TYR A 72 11.61 1.22 4.59
C TYR A 72 12.52 1.40 3.38
N SER A 73 12.96 0.28 2.82
CA SER A 73 13.48 0.20 1.46
C SER A 73 12.33 0.14 0.46
N THR A 74 12.62 0.40 -0.82
CA THR A 74 11.65 0.21 -1.91
C THR A 74 11.10 -1.22 -2.00
N ARG A 75 11.86 -2.22 -1.53
CA ARG A 75 11.49 -3.65 -1.59
C ARG A 75 10.62 -4.14 -0.43
N ASN A 76 10.61 -3.44 0.69
CA ASN A 76 9.89 -3.84 1.90
C ASN A 76 8.91 -2.77 2.40
N ASN A 77 8.62 -1.76 1.57
CA ASN A 77 7.58 -0.79 1.83
C ASN A 77 6.20 -1.47 1.71
N PRO A 78 5.39 -1.54 2.79
CA PRO A 78 4.06 -2.16 2.75
C PRO A 78 2.98 -1.27 2.11
N TYR A 79 3.32 -0.02 1.79
CA TYR A 79 2.38 0.98 1.27
C TYR A 79 2.35 1.00 -0.26
N GLU A 80 1.14 1.12 -0.80
CA GLU A 80 0.91 1.43 -2.21
C GLU A 80 0.40 2.87 -2.34
N PHE A 81 1.22 3.75 -2.91
CA PHE A 81 0.82 5.13 -3.16
C PHE A 81 0.01 5.24 -4.46
N ARG A 82 -1.21 5.75 -4.33
CA ARG A 82 -2.13 5.93 -5.47
C ARG A 82 -2.38 7.42 -5.72
N LEU A 83 -2.15 7.83 -6.96
CA LEU A 83 -2.38 9.22 -7.37
C LEU A 83 -3.87 9.55 -7.42
N LEU A 84 -4.32 10.43 -6.53
CA LEU A 84 -5.70 10.96 -6.54
C LEU A 84 -5.84 12.13 -7.51
N LEU A 85 -4.95 13.13 -7.38
CA LEU A 85 -5.01 14.38 -8.13
C LEU A 85 -3.59 14.85 -8.47
N ARG A 86 -3.35 15.24 -9.72
CA ARG A 86 -2.11 15.91 -10.14
C ARG A 86 -2.47 17.15 -10.93
N GLY A 87 -2.14 18.34 -10.44
CA GLY A 87 -2.63 19.55 -11.10
C GLY A 87 -2.10 19.79 -12.51
N SER A 88 -0.92 19.25 -12.88
CA SER A 88 -0.45 19.26 -14.27
C SER A 88 -1.25 18.35 -15.22
N ARG A 89 -2.00 17.37 -14.70
CA ARG A 89 -2.86 16.44 -15.46
C ARG A 89 -4.34 16.80 -15.36
N ASP A 90 -4.78 17.12 -14.15
CA ASP A 90 -6.19 17.25 -13.76
C ASP A 90 -6.63 18.70 -13.58
N GLY A 91 -5.69 19.65 -13.58
CA GLY A 91 -5.92 21.04 -13.21
C GLY A 91 -5.97 21.27 -11.69
N PHE A 92 -5.89 22.53 -11.29
CA PHE A 92 -5.91 22.98 -9.88
C PHE A 92 -7.21 23.72 -9.55
N THR A 93 -8.36 23.06 -9.70
CA THR A 93 -9.66 23.67 -9.35
C THR A 93 -10.22 23.11 -8.05
N ARG A 94 -10.95 23.96 -7.32
CA ARG A 94 -11.64 23.57 -6.08
C ARG A 94 -12.58 22.39 -6.30
N ASP A 95 -13.33 22.41 -7.39
CA ASP A 95 -14.31 21.36 -7.70
C ASP A 95 -13.63 20.03 -8.01
N ARG A 96 -12.53 20.05 -8.77
CA ARG A 96 -11.74 18.85 -9.05
C ARG A 96 -11.14 18.26 -7.77
N PHE A 97 -10.63 19.10 -6.88
CA PHE A 97 -10.13 18.66 -5.58
C PHE A 97 -11.22 17.97 -4.77
N TRP A 98 -12.39 18.59 -4.56
CA TRP A 98 -13.43 17.96 -3.76
C TRP A 98 -14.01 16.71 -4.42
N ASN A 99 -14.13 16.66 -5.74
CA ASN A 99 -14.61 15.46 -6.43
C ASN A 99 -13.70 14.24 -6.25
N LEU A 100 -12.40 14.45 -6.02
CA LEU A 100 -11.41 13.37 -5.91
C LEU A 100 -10.96 13.10 -4.47
N CYS A 101 -10.88 14.14 -3.63
CA CYS A 101 -10.27 14.11 -2.30
C CYS A 101 -11.29 14.16 -1.15
N ASP A 102 -12.58 14.40 -1.42
CA ASP A 102 -13.59 14.43 -0.36
C ASP A 102 -13.65 13.10 0.40
N MET A 103 -13.56 13.21 1.73
CA MET A 103 -13.52 12.11 2.69
C MET A 103 -12.40 11.08 2.49
N LYS A 104 -11.40 11.38 1.65
CA LYS A 104 -10.21 10.51 1.47
C LYS A 104 -9.28 10.67 2.65
N LYS A 105 -9.03 9.56 3.35
CA LYS A 105 -8.13 9.43 4.50
C LYS A 105 -6.73 9.03 4.06
N ASN A 106 -5.77 9.17 4.97
CA ASN A 106 -4.36 8.80 4.75
C ASN A 106 -3.80 9.40 3.46
N VAL A 107 -4.04 10.70 3.24
CA VAL A 107 -3.63 11.39 2.02
C VAL A 107 -2.33 12.14 2.26
N VAL A 108 -1.41 11.99 1.31
CA VAL A 108 -0.17 12.79 1.26
C VAL A 108 -0.32 13.83 0.16
N LEU A 109 -0.06 15.09 0.51
CA LEU A 109 0.05 16.20 -0.44
C LEU A 109 1.53 16.45 -0.72
N ILE A 110 1.88 16.55 -2.00
CA ILE A 110 3.23 16.84 -2.47
C ILE A 110 3.17 18.01 -3.46
N ILE A 111 4.04 18.99 -3.25
CA ILE A 111 4.14 20.22 -4.03
C ILE A 111 5.62 20.42 -4.38
N LYS A 112 5.93 20.54 -5.68
CA LYS A 112 7.26 20.98 -6.14
C LYS A 112 7.21 22.50 -6.33
N VAL A 113 8.15 23.21 -5.73
CA VAL A 113 8.32 24.65 -5.94
C VAL A 113 8.88 24.88 -7.34
N LYS A 114 8.33 25.86 -8.05
CA LYS A 114 8.71 26.13 -9.44
C LYS A 114 10.15 26.64 -9.49
N ASP A 115 10.90 26.20 -10.51
CA ASP A 115 12.27 26.64 -10.79
C ASP A 115 13.26 26.33 -9.65
N THR A 116 12.89 25.40 -8.75
CA THR A 116 13.75 24.86 -7.69
C THR A 116 13.54 23.35 -7.56
N ASP A 117 14.40 22.69 -6.78
CA ASP A 117 14.21 21.29 -6.38
C ASP A 117 13.55 21.14 -5.00
N GLU A 118 13.04 22.25 -4.44
CA GLU A 118 12.35 22.21 -3.15
C GLU A 118 11.01 21.49 -3.27
N ILE A 119 10.78 20.54 -2.36
CA ILE A 119 9.54 19.81 -2.23
C ILE A 119 8.91 20.12 -0.88
N LEU A 120 7.66 20.56 -0.92
CA LEU A 120 6.83 20.79 0.26
C LEU A 120 5.65 19.83 0.25
N GLY A 121 5.09 19.59 1.42
CA GLY A 121 3.93 18.71 1.49
C GLY A 121 3.42 18.50 2.90
N GLY A 122 2.62 17.46 3.03
CA GLY A 122 2.15 17.01 4.33
C GLY A 122 1.28 15.78 4.24
N TYR A 123 1.17 15.09 5.35
CA TYR A 123 0.32 13.92 5.51
C TYR A 123 -0.89 14.26 6.36
N ASN A 124 -2.06 13.88 5.86
CA ASN A 124 -3.33 14.03 6.54
C ASN A 124 -4.01 12.65 6.69
N PRO A 125 -3.97 12.03 7.89
CA PRO A 125 -4.60 10.73 8.13
C PRO A 125 -6.14 10.81 8.15
N ILE A 126 -6.72 11.93 8.57
CA ILE A 126 -8.17 12.08 8.74
C ILE A 126 -8.89 12.52 7.45
N GLY A 127 -8.13 13.06 6.49
CA GLY A 127 -8.67 13.55 5.22
C GLY A 127 -9.28 14.94 5.29
N TRP A 128 -9.91 15.35 4.19
CA TRP A 128 -10.67 16.59 4.10
C TRP A 128 -12.13 16.27 3.84
N GLU A 129 -13.02 16.95 4.55
CA GLU A 129 -14.46 16.89 4.30
C GLU A 129 -14.88 18.15 3.56
N LYS A 130 -15.59 17.97 2.44
CA LYS A 130 -16.20 19.07 1.70
C LYS A 130 -17.12 19.82 2.65
N PRO A 131 -16.94 21.15 2.83
CA PRO A 131 -17.80 21.94 3.69
C PRO A 131 -19.26 21.79 3.24
N LYS A 132 -20.07 21.14 4.07
CA LYS A 132 -21.52 21.30 4.07
C LYS A 132 -21.81 22.60 4.82
N SER A 133 -22.95 23.24 4.62
CA SER A 133 -23.34 24.55 5.21
C SER A 133 -23.29 24.69 6.75
N LYS A 134 -22.67 23.74 7.45
CA LYS A 134 -22.36 23.70 8.87
C LYS A 134 -21.04 24.40 9.18
N PRO A 135 -20.83 24.86 10.43
CA PRO A 135 -19.60 25.51 10.85
C PRO A 135 -18.38 24.59 10.72
N PHE A 136 -17.23 25.18 10.39
CA PHE A 136 -15.95 24.49 10.33
C PHE A 136 -15.66 23.80 11.66
N LYS A 137 -15.43 22.49 11.62
CA LYS A 137 -15.02 21.70 12.79
C LYS A 137 -13.51 21.47 12.71
N HIS A 138 -12.76 22.04 13.64
CA HIS A 138 -11.37 21.64 13.81
C HIS A 138 -11.33 20.23 14.43
N ILE A 139 -10.60 19.32 13.80
CA ILE A 139 -10.42 17.95 14.28
C ILE A 139 -8.96 17.82 14.70
N ILE A 140 -8.74 17.47 15.97
CA ILE A 140 -7.41 17.21 16.51
C ILE A 140 -6.94 15.85 16.00
N CYS A 141 -5.70 15.80 15.51
CA CYS A 141 -5.05 14.58 15.09
C CYS A 141 -3.53 14.78 15.23
N ASP A 142 -2.89 13.88 15.96
CA ASP A 142 -1.46 13.98 16.29
C ASP A 142 -0.57 13.24 15.29
N LYS A 143 -1.19 12.50 14.36
CA LYS A 143 -0.50 11.72 13.31
C LYS A 143 -0.28 12.48 12.01
N LYS A 144 -0.59 13.78 11.97
CA LYS A 144 -0.38 14.64 10.79
C LYS A 144 1.00 15.27 10.86
N PHE A 145 1.67 15.39 9.71
CA PHE A 145 2.99 16.02 9.63
C PHE A 145 3.16 16.84 8.36
N ILE A 146 4.12 17.77 8.39
CA ILE A 146 4.52 18.60 7.24
C ILE A 146 5.79 17.99 6.66
N ILE A 147 5.88 18.00 5.33
CA ILE A 147 7.07 17.56 4.60
C ILE A 147 7.78 18.82 4.10
N LYS A 148 9.09 18.89 4.33
CA LYS A 148 9.97 19.88 3.72
C LYS A 148 11.26 19.18 3.30
N ASN A 149 11.41 19.02 2.00
CA ASN A 149 12.43 18.21 1.34
C ASN A 149 12.46 16.77 1.86
N PHE A 150 13.10 15.91 1.09
CA PHE A 150 13.48 14.58 1.56
C PHE A 150 14.87 14.69 2.14
N LEU A 151 15.18 13.86 3.12
CA LEU A 151 16.57 13.68 3.48
C LEU A 151 17.17 12.93 2.30
N ASP A 152 17.97 13.61 1.49
CA ASP A 152 18.82 12.91 0.54
C ASP A 152 19.69 11.97 1.39
N LEU A 153 19.32 10.69 1.42
CA LEU A 153 20.16 9.62 1.94
C LEU A 153 21.30 9.44 0.94
N LEU A 154 22.17 10.44 0.86
CA LEU A 154 23.46 10.33 0.19
C LEU A 154 24.28 9.33 0.99
N GLY A 155 24.65 8.23 0.33
CA GLY A 155 25.61 7.25 0.82
C GLY A 155 27.03 7.77 0.85
#